data_AF-A0A8C3S9Z8-F1
#
_entry.id   AF-A0A8C3S9Z8-F1
#
_cell.length_a   1.000
_cell.length_b   1.000
_cell.length_c   1.000
_cell.angle_alpha   90.00
_cell.angle_beta   90.00
_cell.angle_gamma   90.00
#
_symmetry.space_group_name_H-M   'P 1'
#
loop_
_entity.id
_entity.type
_entity.pdbx_description
1 polymer ?
#
loop_
_entity_poly.entity_id
_entity_poly.type
_entity_poly.pdbx_seq_one_letter_code
_entity_poly.pdbx_strand_id
1 'polypeptide(L)'
;MEPARLEKFPSPGRGSGLRALKRAQPGELLYRAEPFACTVTKQRLGGVCERCLRRNERLLRCSQCKIARYCDTRCQKEAWQEHKRECKCLKSIEPNFPPDSVRLVGRIVFKLVTACPSEKLYSFSDLQSNIEELSEEMKEGLRHLAQTLQLYLRVEIQDAFQLVPAIDIFQIFAKVSVKTDS
;
A
#
# COMPACT_ATOMS: atom_id res chain seq x y z
N MET A 1 -23.09 6.61 -15.25
CA MET A 1 -21.93 5.78 -14.85
C MET A 1 -21.54 4.97 -16.09
N GLU A 2 -20.31 5.07 -16.59
CA GLU A 2 -19.93 4.28 -17.76
C GLU A 2 -20.08 2.77 -17.46
N PRO A 3 -20.60 1.98 -18.43
CA PRO A 3 -20.74 0.54 -18.25
C PRO A 3 -19.37 -0.11 -18.04
N ALA A 4 -19.30 -1.09 -17.15
CA ALA A 4 -18.07 -1.85 -16.93
C ALA A 4 -17.63 -2.48 -18.27
N ARG A 5 -16.34 -2.41 -18.59
CA ARG A 5 -15.73 -3.07 -19.76
C ARG A 5 -15.09 -4.41 -19.41
N LEU A 6 -14.78 -4.59 -18.12
CA LEU A 6 -14.16 -5.78 -17.55
C LEU A 6 -15.07 -6.37 -16.47
N GLU A 7 -15.00 -7.68 -16.31
CA GLU A 7 -15.57 -8.39 -15.17
C GLU A 7 -14.57 -9.38 -14.56
N LYS A 8 -14.72 -9.64 -13.26
CA LYS A 8 -14.02 -10.71 -12.55
C LYS A 8 -14.62 -12.06 -12.94
N PHE A 9 -13.78 -13.06 -13.20
CA PHE A 9 -14.23 -14.42 -13.50
C PHE A 9 -13.29 -15.46 -12.88
N PRO A 10 -13.76 -16.68 -12.57
CA PRO A 10 -12.89 -17.78 -12.18
C PRO A 10 -12.10 -18.29 -13.39
N SER A 11 -10.77 -18.28 -13.29
CA SER A 11 -9.85 -18.80 -14.30
C SER A 11 -9.39 -20.22 -13.91
N PRO A 12 -9.71 -21.25 -14.72
CA PRO A 12 -9.30 -22.62 -14.44
C PRO A 12 -7.80 -22.76 -14.18
N GLY A 13 -7.44 -23.37 -13.04
CA GLY A 13 -6.06 -23.60 -12.61
C GLY A 13 -5.26 -22.36 -12.20
N ARG A 14 -5.86 -21.15 -12.17
CA ARG A 14 -5.15 -19.88 -11.89
C ARG A 14 -5.89 -18.92 -10.95
N GLY A 15 -6.94 -19.40 -10.26
CA GLY A 15 -7.72 -18.57 -9.33
C GLY A 15 -8.65 -17.60 -10.06
N SER A 16 -8.68 -16.32 -9.66
CA SER A 16 -9.53 -15.30 -10.30
C SER A 16 -8.77 -14.52 -11.39
N GLY A 17 -9.47 -14.14 -12.45
CA GLY A 17 -8.96 -13.27 -13.51
C GLY A 17 -9.92 -12.15 -13.88
N LEU A 18 -9.49 -11.29 -14.81
CA LEU A 18 -10.33 -10.28 -15.46
C LEU A 18 -10.53 -10.67 -16.93
N ARG A 19 -11.77 -10.56 -17.42
CA ARG A 19 -12.09 -10.72 -18.84
C ARG A 19 -12.86 -9.52 -19.37
N ALA A 20 -12.69 -9.23 -20.65
CA ALA A 20 -13.44 -8.17 -21.31
C ALA A 20 -14.88 -8.61 -21.61
N LEU A 21 -15.84 -7.73 -21.34
CA LEU A 21 -17.26 -7.95 -21.66
C LEU A 21 -17.57 -7.75 -23.15
N LYS A 22 -16.66 -7.06 -23.87
CA LYS A 22 -16.76 -6.76 -25.30
C LYS A 22 -15.38 -6.82 -25.93
N ARG A 23 -15.33 -6.93 -27.25
CA ARG A 23 -14.08 -6.87 -28.03
C ARG A 23 -13.38 -5.52 -27.78
N ALA A 24 -12.16 -5.57 -27.26
CA ALA A 24 -11.30 -4.40 -27.11
C ALA A 24 -10.47 -4.14 -28.38
N GLN A 25 -10.18 -2.88 -28.68
CA GLN A 25 -9.24 -2.51 -29.75
C GLN A 25 -7.83 -2.24 -29.20
N PRO A 26 -6.76 -2.41 -30.01
CA PRO A 26 -5.42 -1.98 -29.63
C PRO A 26 -5.40 -0.49 -29.22
N GLY A 27 -4.82 -0.19 -28.05
CA GLY A 27 -4.76 1.17 -27.49
C GLY A 27 -6.00 1.61 -26.70
N GLU A 28 -7.05 0.79 -26.62
CA GLU A 28 -8.26 1.12 -25.85
C GLU A 28 -8.00 1.09 -24.34
N LEU A 29 -8.44 2.13 -23.63
CA LEU A 29 -8.36 2.21 -22.17
C LEU A 29 -9.46 1.32 -21.54
N LEU A 30 -9.05 0.21 -20.93
CA LEU A 30 -9.97 -0.75 -20.28
C LEU A 30 -10.28 -0.42 -18.83
N TYR A 31 -9.28 0.08 -18.08
CA TYR A 31 -9.42 0.39 -16.66
C TYR A 31 -8.35 1.41 -16.23
N ARG A 32 -8.72 2.29 -15.29
CA ARG A 32 -7.81 3.17 -14.56
C ARG A 32 -8.21 3.16 -13.10
N ALA A 33 -7.24 3.05 -12.22
CA ALA A 33 -7.44 3.21 -10.79
C ALA A 33 -6.27 3.98 -10.18
N GLU A 34 -6.58 4.75 -9.15
CA GLU A 34 -5.57 5.23 -8.21
C GLU A 34 -5.12 4.05 -7.33
N PRO A 35 -3.85 4.02 -6.87
CA PRO A 35 -3.37 2.97 -5.99
C PRO A 35 -4.15 2.98 -4.68
N PHE A 36 -4.46 1.78 -4.15
CA PHE A 36 -5.07 1.66 -2.82
C PHE A 36 -4.15 2.28 -1.75
N ALA A 37 -2.86 1.97 -1.83
CA ALA A 37 -1.78 2.61 -1.09
C ALA A 37 -0.50 2.57 -1.94
N CYS A 38 0.35 3.58 -1.79
CA CYS A 38 1.69 3.59 -2.37
C CYS A 38 2.66 4.32 -1.43
N THR A 39 3.95 4.06 -1.57
CA THR A 39 5.02 4.75 -0.84
C THR A 39 6.20 5.01 -1.77
N VAL A 40 6.94 6.07 -1.51
CA VAL A 40 8.28 6.26 -2.11
C VAL A 40 9.24 5.29 -1.45
N THR A 41 10.06 4.61 -2.27
CA THR A 41 11.09 3.67 -1.79
C THR A 41 12.24 4.40 -1.10
N LYS A 42 12.94 3.71 -0.20
CA LYS A 42 14.09 4.26 0.52
C LYS A 42 15.13 4.89 -0.40
N GLN A 43 15.41 4.27 -1.55
CA GLN A 43 16.40 4.75 -2.52
C GLN A 43 15.98 6.06 -3.23
N ARG A 44 14.69 6.41 -3.20
CA ARG A 44 14.14 7.58 -3.89
C ARG A 44 13.70 8.69 -2.95
N LEU A 45 13.83 8.50 -1.63
CA LEU A 45 13.58 9.53 -0.63
C LEU A 45 14.38 10.80 -0.93
N GLY A 46 13.73 11.95 -0.87
CA GLY A 46 14.37 13.24 -1.17
C GLY A 46 14.61 13.51 -2.66
N GLY A 47 14.36 12.56 -3.56
CA GLY A 47 14.47 12.76 -5.02
C GLY A 47 13.14 12.92 -5.74
N VAL A 48 12.02 12.55 -5.11
CA VAL A 48 10.67 12.65 -5.66
C VAL A 48 9.66 13.17 -4.63
N CYS A 49 8.57 13.72 -5.11
CA CYS A 49 7.43 14.09 -4.27
C CYS A 49 6.67 12.85 -3.77
N GLU A 50 6.40 12.80 -2.47
CA GLU A 50 5.62 11.73 -1.80
C GLU A 50 4.16 11.63 -2.24
N ARG A 51 3.62 12.67 -2.86
CA ARG A 51 2.24 12.69 -3.39
C ARG A 51 2.21 12.29 -4.86
N CYS A 52 2.86 13.08 -5.72
CA CYS A 52 2.72 12.95 -7.17
C CYS A 52 3.79 12.08 -7.83
N LEU A 53 4.77 11.60 -7.05
CA LEU A 53 5.89 10.76 -7.47
C LEU A 53 6.81 11.36 -8.54
N ARG A 54 6.61 12.64 -8.89
CA ARG A 54 7.46 13.37 -9.84
C ARG A 54 8.76 13.80 -9.17
N ARG A 55 9.85 13.76 -9.95
CA ARG A 55 11.14 14.36 -9.59
C ARG A 55 11.00 15.88 -9.52
N ASN A 56 11.73 16.49 -8.59
CA ASN A 56 11.85 17.93 -8.49
C ASN A 56 13.21 18.26 -7.83
N GLU A 57 13.88 19.29 -8.32
CA GLU A 57 15.18 19.74 -7.80
C GLU A 57 15.07 20.30 -6.38
N ARG A 58 13.91 20.87 -6.02
CA ARG A 58 13.66 21.50 -4.73
C ARG A 58 12.40 20.94 -4.10
N LEU A 59 12.58 20.06 -3.12
CA LEU A 59 11.49 19.47 -2.36
C LEU A 59 11.37 20.07 -0.96
N LEU A 60 10.15 20.49 -0.63
CA LEU A 60 9.75 20.91 0.70
C LEU A 60 9.73 19.70 1.64
N ARG A 61 10.32 19.84 2.83
CA ARG A 61 10.34 18.80 3.87
C ARG A 61 9.14 18.92 4.78
N CYS A 62 8.52 17.80 5.12
CA CYS A 62 7.60 17.76 6.26
C CYS A 62 8.33 18.21 7.52
N SER A 63 7.85 19.26 8.18
CA SER A 63 8.49 19.81 9.38
C SER A 63 8.44 18.88 10.59
N GLN A 64 7.48 17.96 10.62
CA GLN A 64 7.25 17.06 11.75
C GLN A 64 8.14 15.81 11.72
N CYS A 65 8.03 14.99 10.66
CA CYS A 65 8.80 13.75 10.55
C CYS A 65 10.14 13.91 9.85
N LYS A 66 10.38 15.03 9.15
CA LYS A 66 11.59 15.31 8.36
C LYS A 66 11.90 14.32 7.22
N ILE A 67 11.12 13.25 7.06
CA ILE A 67 11.26 12.23 6.02
C ILE A 67 10.51 12.62 4.75
N ALA A 68 9.19 12.86 4.84
CA ALA A 68 8.36 13.08 3.67
C ALA A 68 8.69 14.40 2.96
N ARG A 69 8.66 14.38 1.63
CA ARG A 69 9.11 15.47 0.75
C ARG A 69 8.07 15.78 -0.33
N TYR A 70 7.85 17.06 -0.63
CA TYR A 70 6.79 17.50 -1.54
C TYR A 70 7.30 18.56 -2.52
N CYS A 71 6.82 18.54 -3.77
CA CYS A 71 7.23 19.54 -4.77
C CYS A 71 6.70 20.94 -4.49
N ASP A 72 5.57 21.04 -3.79
CA ASP A 72 4.93 22.29 -3.43
C ASP A 72 4.00 22.10 -2.22
N THR A 73 3.48 23.22 -1.70
CA THR A 73 2.56 23.24 -0.55
C THR A 73 1.21 22.59 -0.88
N ARG A 74 0.80 22.53 -2.15
CA ARG A 74 -0.43 21.85 -2.58
C ARG A 74 -0.30 20.34 -2.40
N CYS A 75 0.76 19.73 -2.92
CA CYS A 75 1.04 18.31 -2.76
C CYS A 75 1.18 17.92 -1.28
N GLN A 76 1.79 18.79 -0.46
CA GLN A 76 1.87 18.57 0.99
C GLN A 76 0.48 18.56 1.65
N LYS A 77 -0.39 19.52 1.31
CA LYS A 77 -1.76 19.60 1.85
C LYS A 77 -2.63 18.43 1.40
N GLU A 78 -2.59 18.07 0.12
CA GLU A 78 -3.35 16.95 -0.42
C GLU A 78 -2.94 15.60 0.20
N ALA A 79 -1.63 15.38 0.38
CA ALA A 79 -1.13 14.15 1.01
C ALA A 79 -1.38 14.07 2.51
N TRP A 80 -1.74 15.17 3.18
CA TRP A 80 -1.79 15.22 4.64
C TRP A 80 -2.78 14.22 5.24
N GLN A 81 -3.93 13.99 4.61
CA GLN A 81 -4.92 13.04 5.10
C GLN A 81 -4.34 11.62 5.22
N GLU A 82 -3.54 11.19 4.24
CA GLU A 82 -2.89 9.87 4.24
C GLU A 82 -1.60 9.86 5.06
N HIS A 83 -0.84 10.97 5.06
CA HIS A 83 0.44 11.07 5.74
C HIS A 83 0.32 11.30 7.24
N LYS A 84 -0.75 11.94 7.75
CA LYS A 84 -0.83 12.40 9.15
C LYS A 84 -0.52 11.32 10.18
N ARG A 85 -1.06 10.10 10.00
CA ARG A 85 -0.83 8.96 10.90
C ARG A 85 0.60 8.44 10.75
N GLU A 86 1.01 8.19 9.51
CA GLU A 86 2.37 7.77 9.14
C GLU A 86 3.44 8.74 9.67
N CYS A 87 3.17 10.04 9.66
CA CYS A 87 4.06 11.09 10.12
C CYS A 87 4.46 10.91 11.59
N LYS A 88 3.51 10.50 12.45
CA LYS A 88 3.81 10.23 13.87
C LYS A 88 4.65 8.98 14.02
N CYS A 89 4.34 7.92 13.26
CA CYS A 89 5.11 6.69 13.24
C CYS A 89 6.57 6.94 12.82
N LEU A 90 6.79 7.61 11.69
CA LEU A 90 8.14 7.95 11.18
C LEU A 90 8.94 8.78 12.18
N LYS A 91 8.31 9.78 12.81
CA LYS A 91 8.96 10.59 13.85
C LYS A 91 9.37 9.77 15.08
N SER A 92 8.57 8.77 15.46
CA SER A 92 8.76 7.99 16.70
C SER A 92 9.90 6.97 16.65
N ILE A 93 10.43 6.69 15.45
CA ILE A 93 11.48 5.71 15.22
C ILE A 93 12.81 6.36 14.82
N GLU A 94 12.91 7.69 14.77
CA GLU A 94 14.17 8.40 14.52
C GLU A 94 15.29 7.86 15.44
N PRO A 95 16.51 7.60 14.92
CA PRO A 95 17.00 7.87 13.57
C PRO A 95 16.74 6.73 12.55
N ASN A 96 16.01 5.69 12.92
CA ASN A 96 15.74 4.53 12.06
C ASN A 96 14.69 4.84 10.98
N PHE A 97 14.63 3.98 9.97
CA PHE A 97 13.65 4.04 8.88
C PHE A 97 13.14 2.63 8.57
N PRO A 98 11.82 2.41 8.39
CA PRO A 98 11.26 1.07 8.21
C PRO A 98 11.57 0.55 6.80
N PRO A 99 11.54 -0.78 6.59
CA PRO A 99 11.54 -1.35 5.24
C PRO A 99 10.38 -0.80 4.40
N ASP A 100 10.56 -0.70 3.08
CA ASP A 100 9.54 -0.16 2.17
C ASP A 100 8.23 -0.97 2.22
N SER A 101 8.33 -2.30 2.36
CA SER A 101 7.18 -3.20 2.54
C SER A 101 6.41 -2.89 3.83
N VAL A 102 7.11 -2.66 4.95
CA VAL A 102 6.51 -2.29 6.23
C VAL A 102 5.81 -0.93 6.13
N ARG A 103 6.44 0.04 5.47
CA ARG A 103 5.85 1.37 5.25
C ARG A 103 4.58 1.29 4.39
N LEU A 104 4.62 0.50 3.31
CA LEU A 104 3.47 0.25 2.44
C LEU A 104 2.33 -0.44 3.19
N VAL A 105 2.62 -1.50 3.93
CA VAL A 105 1.63 -2.22 4.74
C VAL A 105 1.04 -1.31 5.82
N GLY A 106 1.83 -0.43 6.43
CA GLY A 106 1.30 0.58 7.36
C GLY A 106 0.25 1.49 6.71
N ARG A 107 0.50 1.94 5.48
CA ARG A 107 -0.50 2.72 4.71
C ARG A 107 -1.73 1.90 4.35
N ILE A 108 -1.57 0.62 3.99
CA ILE A 108 -2.69 -0.31 3.74
C ILE A 108 -3.55 -0.44 5.01
N VAL A 109 -2.94 -0.68 6.17
CA VAL A 109 -3.66 -0.79 7.45
C VAL A 109 -4.43 0.50 7.77
N PHE A 110 -3.81 1.67 7.58
CA PHE A 110 -4.52 2.94 7.77
C PHE A 110 -5.68 3.13 6.79
N LYS A 111 -5.53 2.64 5.55
CA LYS A 111 -6.53 2.75 4.50
C LYS A 111 -7.67 1.75 4.67
N LEU A 112 -7.44 0.52 5.13
CA LEU A 112 -8.47 -0.50 5.38
C LEU A 112 -9.53 -0.04 6.40
N VAL A 113 -9.17 0.90 7.28
CA VAL A 113 -10.10 1.53 8.24
C VAL A 113 -10.95 2.63 7.58
N THR A 114 -10.76 2.93 6.30
CA THR A 114 -11.43 4.00 5.54
C THR A 114 -11.93 3.49 4.19
N ALA A 115 -13.10 3.93 3.71
CA ALA A 115 -13.61 3.47 2.41
C ALA A 115 -12.71 3.92 1.24
N CYS A 116 -12.43 3.03 0.27
CA CYS A 116 -11.58 3.32 -0.88
C CYS A 116 -12.24 3.00 -2.24
N PRO A 117 -12.24 3.93 -3.21
CA PRO A 117 -12.78 3.67 -4.55
C PRO A 117 -11.97 2.68 -5.42
N SER A 118 -10.72 2.37 -5.06
CA SER A 118 -9.82 1.54 -5.87
C SER A 118 -10.22 0.05 -5.90
N GLU A 119 -11.19 -0.36 -5.08
CA GLU A 119 -11.60 -1.76 -4.89
C GLU A 119 -12.75 -2.20 -5.81
N LYS A 120 -13.07 -1.42 -6.85
CA LYS A 120 -14.26 -1.63 -7.70
C LYS A 120 -14.33 -3.00 -8.40
N LEU A 121 -13.19 -3.55 -8.83
CA LEU A 121 -13.12 -4.85 -9.51
C LEU A 121 -12.64 -5.98 -8.59
N TYR A 122 -11.90 -5.64 -7.55
CA TYR A 122 -11.23 -6.58 -6.66
C TYR A 122 -10.95 -5.86 -5.35
N SER A 123 -11.37 -6.45 -4.23
CA SER A 123 -11.05 -5.91 -2.91
C SER A 123 -9.65 -6.36 -2.45
N PHE A 124 -9.08 -5.65 -1.49
CA PHE A 124 -7.86 -6.10 -0.80
C PHE A 124 -8.08 -7.48 -0.13
N SER A 125 -9.28 -7.72 0.38
CA SER A 125 -9.70 -8.99 0.99
C SER A 125 -9.61 -10.16 0.01
N ASP A 126 -9.94 -9.93 -1.26
CA ASP A 126 -9.93 -10.95 -2.32
C ASP A 126 -8.53 -11.30 -2.83
N LEU A 127 -7.51 -10.50 -2.51
CA LEU A 127 -6.14 -10.71 -2.98
C LEU A 127 -5.62 -12.08 -2.54
N GLN A 128 -5.00 -12.78 -3.48
CA GLN A 128 -4.39 -14.06 -3.22
C GLN A 128 -3.10 -13.88 -2.41
N SER A 129 -2.95 -14.68 -1.36
CA SER A 129 -1.80 -14.64 -0.45
C SER A 129 -0.76 -15.73 -0.73
N ASN A 130 -1.13 -16.81 -1.43
CA ASN A 130 -0.28 -17.99 -1.69
C ASN A 130 0.44 -18.54 -0.44
N ILE A 131 -0.14 -18.36 0.76
CA ILE A 131 0.53 -18.73 2.02
C ILE A 131 0.92 -20.21 2.08
N GLU A 132 0.10 -21.07 1.51
CA GLU A 132 0.34 -22.52 1.46
C GLU A 132 1.56 -22.89 0.60
N GLU A 133 1.94 -22.05 -0.35
CA GLU A 133 3.08 -22.24 -1.26
C GLU A 133 4.39 -21.64 -0.70
N LEU A 134 4.32 -20.88 0.40
CA LEU A 134 5.50 -20.26 1.00
C LEU A 134 6.36 -21.28 1.74
N SER A 135 7.68 -21.20 1.58
CA SER A 135 8.63 -21.96 2.42
C SER A 135 8.61 -21.47 3.87
N GLU A 136 9.02 -22.30 4.82
CA GLU A 136 9.09 -21.88 6.24
C GLU A 136 10.04 -20.70 6.48
N GLU A 137 11.12 -20.59 5.71
CA GLU A 137 12.03 -19.44 5.75
C GLU A 137 11.31 -18.16 5.31
N MET A 138 10.55 -18.21 4.21
CA MET A 138 9.75 -17.05 3.77
C MET A 138 8.71 -16.67 4.81
N LYS A 139 8.03 -17.65 5.42
CA LYS A 139 7.07 -17.40 6.49
C LYS A 139 7.74 -16.73 7.70
N GLU A 140 8.93 -17.17 8.11
CA GLU A 140 9.67 -16.53 9.19
C GLU A 140 10.05 -15.08 8.86
N GLY A 141 10.52 -14.83 7.62
CA GLY A 141 10.76 -13.48 7.12
C GLY A 141 9.51 -12.58 7.22
N LEU A 142 8.34 -13.09 6.85
CA LEU A 142 7.07 -12.37 6.98
C LEU A 142 6.67 -12.11 8.44
N ARG A 143 6.93 -13.05 9.36
CA ARG A 143 6.70 -12.85 10.81
C ARG A 143 7.58 -11.73 11.36
N HIS A 144 8.84 -11.65 10.97
CA HIS A 144 9.72 -10.54 11.36
C HIS A 144 9.24 -9.19 10.80
N LEU A 145 8.74 -9.15 9.56
CA LEU A 145 8.13 -7.94 9.00
C LEU A 145 6.86 -7.53 9.77
N ALA A 146 6.04 -8.48 10.19
CA ALA A 146 4.86 -8.22 11.02
C ALA A 146 5.22 -7.63 12.40
N GLN A 147 6.24 -8.17 13.07
CA GLN A 147 6.76 -7.60 14.32
C GLN A 147 7.31 -6.18 14.10
N THR A 148 8.04 -5.97 13.01
CA THR A 148 8.57 -4.64 12.64
C THR A 148 7.44 -3.65 12.40
N LEU A 149 6.34 -4.08 11.77
CA LEU A 149 5.14 -3.27 11.57
C LEU A 149 4.50 -2.88 12.90
N GLN A 150 4.35 -3.82 13.83
CA GLN A 150 3.79 -3.54 15.16
C GLN A 150 4.60 -2.45 15.89
N LEU A 151 5.93 -2.56 15.88
CA LEU A 151 6.82 -1.56 16.46
C LEU A 151 6.70 -0.20 15.74
N TYR A 152 6.60 -0.20 14.41
CA TYR A 152 6.44 1.01 13.61
C TYR A 152 5.12 1.73 13.87
N LEU A 153 4.02 0.98 14.00
CA LEU A 153 2.67 1.53 14.15
C LEU A 153 2.26 1.81 15.61
N ARG A 154 3.06 1.41 16.60
CA ARG A 154 2.73 1.47 18.04
C ARG A 154 2.16 2.80 18.54
N VAL A 155 2.59 3.92 17.97
CA VAL A 155 2.15 5.27 18.40
C VAL A 155 0.77 5.67 17.85
N GLU A 156 0.29 4.98 16.81
CA GLU A 156 -1.01 5.20 16.18
C GLU A 156 -1.98 4.04 16.43
N ILE A 157 -1.46 2.87 16.79
CA ILE A 157 -2.18 1.61 16.97
C ILE A 157 -1.63 0.97 18.25
N GLN A 158 -2.18 1.37 19.40
CA GLN A 158 -1.76 0.88 20.72
C GLN A 158 -2.36 -0.51 21.03
N ASP A 159 -3.51 -0.82 20.45
CA ASP A 159 -4.14 -2.15 20.48
C ASP A 159 -4.21 -2.75 19.07
N ALA A 160 -3.07 -3.23 18.56
CA ALA A 160 -3.05 -3.98 17.30
C ALA A 160 -3.99 -5.21 17.32
N PHE A 161 -4.32 -5.71 18.51
CA PHE A 161 -5.28 -6.81 18.73
C PHE A 161 -6.75 -6.38 18.70
N GLN A 162 -7.09 -5.09 18.88
CA GLN A 162 -8.48 -4.62 18.82
C GLN A 162 -8.86 -4.01 17.46
N LEU A 163 -7.88 -3.68 16.61
CA LEU A 163 -8.18 -2.88 15.43
C LEU A 163 -8.91 -3.64 14.31
N VAL A 164 -8.75 -4.96 14.17
CA VAL A 164 -9.74 -5.87 13.59
C VAL A 164 -9.31 -7.32 13.93
N PRO A 165 -10.06 -8.11 14.71
CA PRO A 165 -9.78 -9.54 14.90
C PRO A 165 -9.71 -10.36 13.59
N ALA A 166 -10.19 -9.78 12.49
CA ALA A 166 -10.20 -10.36 11.14
C ALA A 166 -9.02 -9.93 10.25
N ILE A 167 -8.19 -8.95 10.64
CA ILE A 167 -7.02 -8.56 9.86
C ILE A 167 -5.81 -9.36 10.34
N ASP A 168 -5.50 -10.41 9.59
CA ASP A 168 -4.24 -11.14 9.74
C ASP A 168 -3.11 -10.35 9.05
N ILE A 169 -2.28 -9.68 9.86
CA ILE A 169 -1.12 -8.90 9.39
C ILE A 169 -0.15 -9.76 8.56
N PHE A 170 0.00 -11.03 8.94
CA PHE A 170 0.83 -11.95 8.19
C PHE A 170 0.23 -12.23 6.81
N GLN A 171 -1.10 -12.41 6.71
CA GLN A 171 -1.77 -12.48 5.40
C GLN A 171 -1.61 -11.20 4.58
N ILE A 172 -1.64 -10.01 5.19
CA ILE A 172 -1.41 -8.75 4.47
C ILE A 172 -0.02 -8.77 3.82
N PHE A 173 1.02 -9.14 4.58
CA PHE A 173 2.37 -9.22 4.04
C PHE A 173 2.47 -10.25 2.91
N ALA A 174 1.88 -11.43 3.07
CA ALA A 174 1.84 -12.45 2.02
C ALA A 174 1.17 -11.92 0.73
N LYS A 175 0.02 -11.23 0.86
CA LYS A 175 -0.69 -10.58 -0.26
C LYS A 175 0.17 -9.51 -0.94
N VAL A 176 0.90 -8.71 -0.18
CA VAL A 176 1.79 -7.67 -0.72
C VAL A 176 2.96 -8.31 -1.47
N SER A 177 3.63 -9.31 -0.89
CA SER A 177 4.77 -9.98 -1.53
C SER A 177 4.42 -10.57 -2.90
N VAL A 178 3.24 -11.17 -3.05
CA VAL A 178 2.80 -11.74 -4.35
C VAL A 178 2.50 -10.67 -5.41
N LYS A 179 2.24 -9.42 -5.01
CA LYS A 179 1.69 -8.37 -5.88
C LYS A 179 2.59 -7.16 -6.12
N THR A 180 3.69 -7.01 -5.37
CA THR A 180 4.63 -5.90 -5.55
C THR A 180 5.91 -6.26 -6.29
N ASP A 181 6.16 -7.55 -6.53
CA ASP A 181 7.27 -8.00 -7.38
C ASP A 181 6.88 -7.81 -8.85
N SER A 182 7.27 -6.68 -9.43
CA SER A 182 7.16 -6.36 -10.86
C SER A 182 8.31 -5.45 -11.28
#